data_AF-A0A1F4ZB56-F1
#
_entry.id   AF-A0A1F4ZB56-F1
#
_cell.length_a   1.000
_cell.length_b   1.000
_cell.length_c   1.000
_cell.angle_alpha   90.00
_cell.angle_beta   90.00
_cell.angle_gamma   90.00
#
_symmetry.space_group_name_H-M   'P 1'
#
loop_
_entity.id
_entity.type
_entity.pdbx_description
1 polymer ?
#
loop_
_entity_poly.entity_id
_entity_poly.type
_entity_poly.pdbx_seq_one_letter_code
_entity_poly.pdbx_strand_id
1 'polypeptide(L)'
;MQLGHRVSEDFDIFLPTGISPAVRQKALAVIDKLDKVPVDDEHQLTLISRSGLKLTLVSYPYPPLYPLVKSDSLSLFHLADLASNKAYTIGRRGFWRDYIDMYFILHGKIVSLEQITNESQCRFGPEFFPKRFLEQLVFTADLGEMEADFLQDSVSPNEIATFFEKEAKKYTASHLGL
;
A
#
# COMPACT_ATOMS: atom_id res chain seq x y z
N MET A 1 8.63 -5.75 -4.92
CA MET A 1 8.16 -5.02 -3.71
C MET A 1 9.33 -4.79 -2.78
N GLN A 2 9.40 -3.63 -2.10
CA GLN A 2 10.60 -3.18 -1.36
C GLN A 2 11.11 -4.14 -0.28
N LEU A 3 10.23 -4.87 0.40
CA LEU A 3 10.61 -5.83 1.45
C LEU A 3 10.88 -7.24 0.92
N GLY A 4 10.58 -7.52 -0.36
CA GLY A 4 10.88 -8.80 -0.99
C GLY A 4 10.22 -10.02 -0.33
N HIS A 5 9.09 -9.88 0.35
CA HIS A 5 8.40 -10.99 1.03
C HIS A 5 7.41 -11.76 0.15
N ARG A 6 6.92 -11.15 -0.95
CA ARG A 6 6.12 -11.82 -1.99
C ARG A 6 6.33 -11.17 -3.35
N VAL A 7 5.93 -11.87 -4.41
CA VAL A 7 5.87 -11.34 -5.79
C VAL A 7 4.87 -10.18 -5.86
N SER A 8 5.23 -9.16 -6.63
CA SER A 8 4.37 -8.01 -6.95
C SER A 8 4.34 -7.83 -8.46
N GLU A 9 3.15 -7.90 -9.04
CA GLU A 9 2.93 -7.94 -10.48
C GLU A 9 2.49 -6.58 -11.04
N ASP A 10 2.09 -5.67 -10.15
CA ASP A 10 1.61 -4.34 -10.48
C ASP A 10 2.70 -3.29 -10.21
N PHE A 11 2.79 -2.31 -11.10
CA PHE A 11 3.56 -1.08 -10.91
C PHE A 11 2.61 0.09 -10.72
N ASP A 12 2.55 0.62 -9.50
CA ASP A 12 1.78 1.84 -9.19
C ASP A 12 2.73 3.03 -9.06
N ILE A 13 2.56 4.04 -9.92
CA ILE A 13 3.33 5.28 -9.93
C ILE A 13 2.43 6.43 -9.49
N PHE A 14 2.85 7.12 -8.45
CA PHE A 14 2.08 8.17 -7.78
C PHE A 14 2.56 9.55 -8.23
N LEU A 15 1.64 10.38 -8.73
CA LEU A 15 1.92 11.71 -9.28
C LEU A 15 1.23 12.79 -8.44
N PRO A 16 1.90 13.89 -8.07
CA PRO A 16 1.31 14.89 -7.16
C PRO A 16 0.21 15.74 -7.79
N THR A 17 0.20 15.93 -9.11
CA THR A 17 -0.62 16.96 -9.78
C THR A 17 -1.42 16.44 -10.99
N GLY A 18 -1.78 15.16 -11.01
CA GLY A 18 -2.55 14.55 -12.11
C GLY A 18 -1.73 14.01 -13.29
N ILE A 19 -2.43 13.44 -14.28
CA ILE A 19 -1.84 12.78 -15.44
C ILE A 19 -1.87 13.70 -16.67
N SER A 20 -0.75 14.40 -16.92
CA SER A 20 -0.63 15.25 -18.10
C SER A 20 -0.54 14.44 -19.40
N PRO A 21 -0.88 15.03 -20.57
CA PRO A 21 -0.72 14.36 -21.86
C PRO A 21 0.71 13.85 -22.11
N ALA A 22 1.73 14.61 -21.68
CA ALA A 22 3.13 14.21 -21.81
C ALA A 22 3.47 12.99 -20.94
N VAL A 23 2.94 12.92 -19.72
CA VAL A 23 3.13 11.75 -18.83
C VAL A 23 2.43 10.52 -19.38
N ARG A 24 1.18 10.67 -19.87
CA ARG A 24 0.44 9.61 -20.56
C ARG A 24 1.23 9.05 -21.75
N GLN A 25 1.74 9.93 -22.61
CA GLN A 25 2.53 9.51 -23.78
C GLN A 25 3.80 8.74 -23.37
N LYS A 26 4.48 9.16 -22.30
CA LYS A 26 5.62 8.41 -21.76
C LYS A 26 5.22 7.03 -21.27
N ALA A 27 4.12 6.90 -20.53
CA ALA A 27 3.62 5.61 -20.04
C ALA A 27 3.30 4.63 -21.19
N LEU A 28 2.63 5.14 -22.24
CA LEU A 28 2.33 4.35 -23.44
C LEU A 28 3.59 3.93 -24.21
N ALA A 29 4.65 4.74 -24.17
CA ALA A 29 5.92 4.43 -24.84
C ALA A 29 6.77 3.40 -24.08
N VAL A 30 6.64 3.28 -22.76
CA VAL A 30 7.43 2.33 -21.95
C VAL A 30 6.76 0.98 -21.78
N ILE A 31 5.43 0.89 -21.91
CA ILE A 31 4.75 -0.39 -21.75
C ILE A 31 4.98 -1.27 -23.00
N ASP A 32 5.47 -2.50 -22.79
CA ASP A 32 5.59 -3.46 -23.88
C ASP A 32 4.20 -3.90 -24.34
N LYS A 33 3.99 -3.96 -25.66
CA LYS A 33 2.79 -4.53 -26.32
C LYS A 33 1.50 -4.32 -25.52
N LEU A 34 1.03 -3.07 -25.47
CA LEU A 34 -0.23 -2.73 -24.83
C LEU A 34 -1.37 -3.66 -25.31
N ASP A 35 -2.11 -4.20 -24.35
CA ASP A 35 -3.27 -5.06 -24.59
C ASP A 35 -4.57 -4.34 -24.22
N LYS A 36 -4.64 -3.79 -23.00
CA LYS A 36 -5.86 -3.18 -22.46
C LYS A 36 -5.57 -1.88 -21.72
N VAL A 37 -6.57 -1.01 -21.73
CA VAL A 37 -6.60 0.24 -20.96
C VAL A 37 -7.87 0.26 -20.09
N PRO A 38 -7.87 -0.38 -18.91
CA PRO A 38 -9.07 -0.45 -18.07
C PRO A 38 -9.56 0.90 -17.54
N VAL A 39 -8.64 1.85 -17.33
CA VAL A 39 -8.92 3.19 -16.83
C VAL A 39 -8.04 4.19 -17.57
N ASP A 40 -8.62 5.29 -18.07
CA ASP A 40 -7.90 6.43 -18.64
C ASP A 40 -8.70 7.71 -18.39
N ASP A 41 -8.34 8.42 -17.32
CA ASP A 41 -8.85 9.74 -16.98
C ASP A 41 -7.72 10.64 -16.45
N GLU A 42 -8.07 11.82 -15.94
CA GLU A 42 -7.08 12.80 -15.44
C GLU A 42 -6.46 12.41 -14.08
N HIS A 43 -7.10 11.50 -13.35
CA HIS A 43 -6.68 11.02 -12.03
C HIS A 43 -6.04 9.64 -12.08
N GLN A 44 -6.39 8.78 -13.04
CA GLN A 44 -5.85 7.43 -13.15
C GLN A 44 -5.68 6.99 -14.61
N LEU A 45 -4.56 6.32 -14.88
CA LEU A 45 -4.30 5.61 -16.12
C LEU A 45 -3.81 4.21 -15.78
N THR A 46 -4.57 3.19 -16.17
CA THR A 46 -4.16 1.80 -16.01
C THR A 46 -3.89 1.20 -17.39
N LEU A 47 -2.69 0.69 -17.59
CA LEU A 47 -2.25 0.03 -18.81
C LEU A 47 -1.89 -1.42 -18.49
N ILE A 48 -2.38 -2.36 -19.30
CA ILE A 48 -2.05 -3.78 -19.18
C ILE A 48 -1.38 -4.24 -20.48
N SER A 49 -0.21 -4.83 -20.36
CA SER A 49 0.52 -5.44 -21.48
C SER A 49 -0.02 -6.83 -21.82
N ARG A 50 0.33 -7.34 -23.01
CA ARG A 50 0.02 -8.72 -23.41
C ARG A 50 0.67 -9.80 -22.54
N SER A 51 1.74 -9.48 -21.81
CA SER A 51 2.36 -10.42 -20.87
C SER A 51 1.69 -10.40 -19.49
N GLY A 52 0.66 -9.58 -19.29
CA GLY A 52 -0.05 -9.42 -18.02
C GLY A 52 0.52 -8.36 -17.08
N LEU A 53 1.64 -7.70 -17.44
CA LEU A 53 2.19 -6.58 -16.65
C LEU A 53 1.16 -5.45 -16.58
N LYS A 54 0.85 -4.99 -15.37
CA LYS A 54 -0.04 -3.86 -15.12
C LYS A 54 0.75 -2.65 -14.62
N LEU A 55 0.60 -1.54 -15.31
CA LEU A 55 1.15 -0.23 -14.97
C LEU A 55 0.00 0.73 -14.65
N THR A 56 -0.05 1.24 -13.43
CA THR A 56 -1.00 2.25 -12.99
C THR A 56 -0.27 3.57 -12.74
N LEU A 57 -0.71 4.65 -13.37
CA LEU A 57 -0.42 6.00 -12.91
C LEU A 57 -1.61 6.49 -12.11
N VAL A 58 -1.36 7.11 -10.96
CA VAL A 58 -2.42 7.67 -10.11
C VAL A 58 -2.05 9.06 -9.62
N SER A 59 -2.98 9.99 -9.75
CA SER A 59 -2.94 11.29 -9.11
C SER A 59 -3.12 11.11 -7.62
N TYR A 60 -2.08 11.42 -6.86
CA TYR A 60 -2.00 11.19 -5.43
C TYR A 60 -1.44 12.45 -4.75
N PRO A 61 -2.30 13.39 -4.37
CA PRO A 61 -1.90 14.69 -3.84
C PRO A 61 -1.45 14.63 -2.37
N TYR A 62 -0.91 13.49 -1.92
CA TYR A 62 -0.40 13.30 -0.56
C TYR A 62 1.12 13.15 -0.61
N PRO A 63 1.87 14.23 -0.32
CA PRO A 63 3.32 14.17 -0.37
C PRO A 63 3.89 13.15 0.63
N PRO A 64 5.04 12.53 0.33
CA PRO A 64 5.76 11.73 1.31
C PRO A 64 6.28 12.61 2.45
N LEU A 65 6.37 12.04 3.65
CA LEU A 65 7.02 12.69 4.79
C LEU A 65 8.55 12.52 4.74
N TYR A 66 9.01 11.49 4.04
CA TYR A 66 10.44 11.17 3.95
C TYR A 66 10.97 11.36 2.52
N PRO A 67 12.29 11.59 2.37
CA PRO A 67 12.91 11.59 1.06
C PRO A 67 12.67 10.26 0.34
N LEU A 68 12.41 10.34 -0.97
CA LEU A 68 12.29 9.14 -1.79
C LEU A 68 13.61 8.36 -1.80
N VAL A 69 13.50 7.04 -1.70
CA VAL A 69 14.62 6.12 -1.81
C VAL A 69 15.01 6.00 -3.28
N LYS A 70 16.25 6.37 -3.61
CA LYS A 70 16.77 6.23 -4.98
C LYS A 70 16.96 4.75 -5.31
N SER A 71 16.54 4.36 -6.51
CA SER A 71 16.88 3.08 -7.12
C SER A 71 17.36 3.31 -8.55
N ASP A 72 17.86 2.26 -9.21
CA ASP A 72 18.42 2.34 -10.55
C ASP A 72 17.40 2.75 -11.62
N SER A 73 16.10 2.59 -11.36
CA SER A 73 15.04 2.82 -12.36
C SER A 73 13.97 3.80 -11.89
N LEU A 74 13.41 3.58 -10.69
CA LEU A 74 12.30 4.40 -10.17
C LEU A 74 12.56 4.80 -8.73
N SER A 75 12.34 6.07 -8.41
CA SER A 75 12.33 6.50 -7.01
C SER A 75 11.20 5.79 -6.26
N LEU A 76 11.52 5.29 -5.07
CA LEU A 76 10.57 4.52 -4.26
C LEU A 76 10.20 5.33 -3.01
N PHE A 77 9.01 5.09 -2.47
CA PHE A 77 8.64 5.66 -1.18
C PHE A 77 9.55 5.13 -0.07
N HIS A 78 9.73 5.93 0.97
CA HIS A 78 10.27 5.40 2.22
C HIS A 78 9.29 4.36 2.80
N LEU A 79 9.79 3.36 3.52
CA LEU A 79 8.94 2.28 4.05
C LEU A 79 7.85 2.80 5.00
N ALA A 80 8.10 3.90 5.72
CA ALA A 80 7.11 4.56 6.57
C ALA A 80 5.98 5.24 5.77
N ASP A 81 6.31 5.87 4.64
CA ASP A 81 5.32 6.39 3.71
C ASP A 81 4.51 5.26 3.05
N LEU A 82 5.17 4.15 2.70
CA LEU A 82 4.49 2.97 2.18
C LEU A 82 3.53 2.37 3.21
N ALA A 83 3.95 2.28 4.48
CA ALA A 83 3.11 1.81 5.59
C ALA A 83 1.88 2.71 5.77
N SER A 84 2.07 4.03 5.70
CA SER A 84 0.96 4.99 5.75
C SER A 84 -0.01 4.82 4.57
N ASN A 85 0.50 4.60 3.34
CA ASN A 85 -0.36 4.30 2.19
C ASN A 85 -1.17 3.01 2.41
N LYS A 86 -0.56 1.97 3.00
CA LYS A 86 -1.26 0.72 3.33
C LYS A 86 -2.33 0.94 4.40
N ALA A 87 -2.04 1.71 5.44
CA ALA A 87 -3.03 2.04 6.48
C ALA A 87 -4.23 2.80 5.91
N TYR A 88 -3.98 3.76 5.02
CA TYR A 88 -5.03 4.49 4.31
C TYR A 88 -5.89 3.56 3.43
N THR A 89 -5.26 2.63 2.69
CA THR A 89 -5.99 1.64 1.90
C THR A 89 -6.81 0.69 2.77
N ILE A 90 -6.21 0.06 3.79
CA ILE A 90 -6.88 -0.87 4.70
C ILE A 90 -8.11 -0.21 5.36
N GLY A 91 -7.99 1.04 5.79
CA GLY A 91 -9.11 1.78 6.36
C GLY A 91 -10.29 2.00 5.39
N ARG A 92 -10.11 1.80 4.09
CA ARG A 92 -11.13 2.05 3.04
C ARG A 92 -11.57 0.78 2.32
N ARG A 93 -10.61 -0.06 1.93
CA ARG A 93 -10.75 -1.28 1.15
C ARG A 93 -9.71 -2.29 1.66
N GLY A 94 -10.15 -3.38 2.26
CA GLY A 94 -9.26 -4.46 2.66
C GLY A 94 -9.01 -5.42 1.50
N PHE A 95 -7.77 -5.51 1.03
CA PHE A 95 -7.30 -6.64 0.23
C PHE A 95 -6.27 -7.44 1.00
N TRP A 96 -6.30 -8.76 0.90
CA TRP A 96 -5.41 -9.64 1.65
C TRP A 96 -3.91 -9.28 1.51
N ARG A 97 -3.49 -8.90 0.30
CA ARG A 97 -2.12 -8.46 0.01
C ARG A 97 -1.68 -7.24 0.84
N ASP A 98 -2.60 -6.31 1.16
CA ASP A 98 -2.29 -5.15 2.01
C ASP A 98 -2.04 -5.54 3.46
N TYR A 99 -2.75 -6.57 3.96
CA TYR A 99 -2.56 -7.11 5.30
C TYR A 99 -1.25 -7.88 5.42
N ILE A 100 -0.89 -8.67 4.40
CA ILE A 100 0.44 -9.30 4.32
C ILE A 100 1.53 -8.23 4.38
N ASP A 101 1.45 -7.20 3.53
CA ASP A 101 2.47 -6.16 3.48
C ASP A 101 2.57 -5.39 4.82
N MET A 102 1.44 -5.08 5.44
CA MET A 102 1.38 -4.46 6.77
C MET A 102 1.97 -5.35 7.86
N TYR A 103 1.72 -6.67 7.80
CA TYR A 103 2.28 -7.65 8.74
C TYR A 103 3.80 -7.63 8.69
N PHE A 104 4.40 -7.72 7.49
CA PHE A 104 5.86 -7.73 7.37
C PHE A 104 6.50 -6.41 7.83
N ILE A 105 5.84 -5.27 7.61
CA ILE A 105 6.29 -3.97 8.11
C ILE A 105 6.33 -3.94 9.65
N LEU A 106 5.21 -4.31 10.29
CA LEU A 106 5.06 -4.24 11.75
C LEU A 106 5.85 -5.35 12.46
N HIS A 107 5.76 -6.59 11.98
CA HIS A 107 6.47 -7.74 12.53
C HIS A 107 8.00 -7.56 12.42
N GLY A 108 8.46 -7.02 11.29
CA GLY A 108 9.86 -6.63 11.09
C GLY A 108 10.32 -5.44 11.94
N LYS A 109 9.41 -4.80 12.71
CA LYS A 109 9.67 -3.61 13.54
C LYS A 109 10.26 -2.44 12.74
N ILE A 110 9.91 -2.34 11.47
CA ILE A 110 10.38 -1.27 10.58
C ILE A 110 9.73 0.05 10.98
N VAL A 111 8.44 -0.01 11.33
CA VAL A 111 7.60 1.11 11.73
C VAL A 111 6.67 0.60 12.85
N SER A 112 6.33 1.44 13.83
CA SER A 112 5.35 1.07 14.86
C SER A 112 3.92 1.41 14.41
N LEU A 113 2.92 0.74 14.99
CA LEU A 113 1.50 1.07 14.73
C LEU A 113 1.15 2.52 15.11
N GLU A 114 1.78 3.05 16.16
CA GLU A 114 1.66 4.44 16.59
C GLU A 114 2.22 5.40 15.53
N GLN A 115 3.42 5.13 15.03
CA GLN A 115 4.03 5.93 13.97
C GLN A 115 3.18 5.91 12.70
N ILE A 116 2.71 4.73 12.27
CA ILE A 116 1.82 4.60 11.10
C ILE A 116 0.56 5.45 11.28
N THR A 117 -0.05 5.43 12.46
CA THR A 117 -1.27 6.19 12.74
C THR A 117 -1.01 7.69 12.66
N ASN A 118 0.03 8.17 13.36
CA ASN A 118 0.40 9.59 13.40
C ASN A 118 0.79 10.12 12.00
N GLU A 119 1.59 9.37 11.26
CA GLU A 119 2.04 9.75 9.92
C GLU A 119 0.89 9.70 8.91
N SER A 120 -0.01 8.73 9.00
CA SER A 120 -1.19 8.67 8.16
C SER A 120 -2.11 9.87 8.41
N GLN A 121 -2.30 10.26 9.68
CA GLN A 121 -3.02 11.51 10.00
C GLN A 121 -2.32 12.74 9.45
N CYS A 122 -0.99 12.80 9.51
CA CYS A 122 -0.23 13.92 8.98
C CYS A 122 -0.36 14.03 7.45
N ARG A 123 -0.28 12.90 6.73
CA ARG A 123 -0.29 12.86 5.26
C ARG A 123 -1.68 13.02 4.66
N PHE A 124 -2.68 12.37 5.23
CA PHE A 124 -4.02 12.30 4.65
C PHE A 124 -5.02 13.21 5.37
N GLY A 125 -4.64 13.81 6.49
CA GLY A 125 -5.43 14.76 7.25
C GLY A 125 -6.84 14.22 7.57
N PRO A 126 -7.91 14.95 7.22
CA PRO A 126 -9.28 14.58 7.56
C PRO A 126 -9.78 13.32 6.84
N GLU A 127 -9.06 12.82 5.82
CA GLU A 127 -9.46 11.62 5.10
C GLU A 127 -9.01 10.32 5.78
N PHE A 128 -8.14 10.40 6.77
CA PHE A 128 -7.69 9.26 7.54
C PHE A 128 -8.31 9.26 8.94
N PHE A 129 -9.03 8.18 9.25
CA PHE A 129 -9.70 7.99 10.53
C PHE A 129 -9.03 6.83 11.29
N PRO A 130 -8.18 7.12 12.30
CA PRO A 130 -7.45 6.08 13.04
C PRO A 130 -8.32 4.96 13.57
N LYS A 131 -9.49 5.31 14.13
CA LYS A 131 -10.44 4.33 14.66
C LYS A 131 -10.89 3.34 13.59
N ARG A 132 -11.26 3.84 12.40
CA ARG A 132 -11.68 3.01 11.27
C ARG A 132 -10.52 2.14 10.76
N PHE A 133 -9.32 2.69 10.68
CA PHE A 133 -8.13 1.92 10.32
C PHE A 133 -7.91 0.75 11.29
N LEU A 134 -7.93 1.00 12.61
CA LEU A 134 -7.74 -0.04 13.63
C LEU A 134 -8.84 -1.09 13.59
N GLU A 135 -10.10 -0.69 13.43
CA GLU A 135 -11.24 -1.61 13.26
C GLU A 135 -11.05 -2.50 12.04
N GLN A 136 -10.63 -1.95 10.90
CA GLN A 136 -10.36 -2.74 9.70
C GLN A 136 -9.11 -3.62 9.85
N LEU A 137 -8.07 -3.16 10.54
CA LEU A 137 -6.82 -3.89 10.72
C LEU A 137 -7.03 -5.21 11.48
N VAL A 138 -7.93 -5.23 12.46
CA VAL A 138 -8.28 -6.45 13.21
C VAL A 138 -9.35 -7.30 12.52
N PHE A 139 -10.12 -6.71 11.61
CA PHE A 139 -11.20 -7.40 10.90
C PHE A 139 -10.68 -8.12 9.64
N THR A 140 -10.06 -9.28 9.84
CA THR A 140 -9.47 -10.09 8.76
C THR A 140 -10.38 -11.20 8.22
N ALA A 141 -11.44 -11.56 8.95
CA ALA A 141 -12.29 -12.72 8.67
C ALA A 141 -12.97 -12.69 7.29
N ASP A 142 -13.36 -11.51 6.81
CA ASP A 142 -14.10 -11.35 5.56
C ASP A 142 -13.21 -11.08 4.34
N LEU A 143 -11.88 -11.09 4.51
CA LEU A 143 -10.95 -10.76 3.41
C LEU A 143 -10.79 -11.89 2.39
N GLY A 144 -11.21 -13.11 2.75
CA GLY A 144 -10.95 -14.32 1.98
C GLY A 144 -9.46 -14.68 1.92
N GLU A 145 -9.16 -15.95 1.76
CA GLU A 145 -7.79 -16.37 1.46
C GLU A 145 -7.51 -16.06 -0.03
N MET A 146 -6.55 -15.18 -0.28
CA MET A 146 -6.02 -14.97 -1.63
C MET A 146 -4.62 -15.55 -1.72
N GLU A 147 -4.33 -16.22 -2.83
CA GLU A 147 -2.97 -16.69 -3.11
C GLU A 147 -1.99 -15.51 -3.15
N ALA A 148 -0.91 -15.68 -2.40
CA ALA A 148 0.23 -14.80 -2.41
C ALA A 148 1.48 -15.65 -2.64
N ASP A 149 2.23 -15.33 -3.68
CA ASP A 149 3.50 -15.99 -3.98
C ASP A 149 4.58 -15.46 -3.05
N PHE A 150 4.70 -16.06 -1.87
CA PHE A 150 5.72 -15.71 -0.90
C PHE A 150 7.12 -16.02 -1.46
N LEU A 151 8.04 -15.09 -1.27
CA LEU A 151 9.46 -15.23 -1.62
C LEU A 151 10.31 -15.61 -0.40
N GLN A 152 9.65 -15.71 0.76
CA GLN A 152 10.20 -16.07 2.07
C GLN A 152 9.22 -17.04 2.75
N ASP A 153 9.36 -17.27 4.05
CA ASP A 153 8.43 -18.08 4.82
C ASP A 153 7.00 -17.57 4.67
N SER A 154 6.10 -18.49 4.31
CA SER A 154 4.68 -18.21 4.19
C SER A 154 4.09 -17.92 5.55
N VAL A 155 3.21 -16.92 5.63
CA VAL A 155 2.51 -16.56 6.87
C VAL A 155 1.04 -16.93 6.72
N SER A 156 0.51 -17.65 7.70
CA SER A 156 -0.90 -18.06 7.67
C SER A 156 -1.86 -16.90 7.97
N PRO A 157 -3.09 -16.92 7.44
CA PRO A 157 -4.07 -15.88 7.76
C PRO A 157 -4.36 -15.74 9.25
N ASN A 158 -4.44 -16.86 9.97
CA ASN A 158 -4.66 -16.87 11.41
C ASN A 158 -3.51 -16.23 12.21
N GLU A 159 -2.28 -16.40 11.74
CA GLU A 159 -1.11 -15.76 12.35
C GLU A 159 -1.17 -14.23 12.17
N ILE A 160 -1.47 -13.76 10.97
CA ILE A 160 -1.64 -12.33 10.67
C ILE A 160 -2.77 -11.72 11.53
N ALA A 161 -3.92 -12.40 11.62
CA ALA A 161 -5.05 -11.98 12.43
C ALA A 161 -4.67 -11.84 13.91
N THR A 162 -4.06 -12.89 14.49
CA THR A 162 -3.63 -12.91 15.88
C THR A 162 -2.59 -11.83 16.17
N PHE A 163 -1.67 -11.59 15.23
CA PHE A 163 -0.66 -10.56 15.34
C PHE A 163 -1.30 -9.15 15.39
N PHE A 164 -2.21 -8.84 14.47
CA PHE A 164 -2.85 -7.52 14.44
C PHE A 164 -3.76 -7.27 15.64
N GLU A 165 -4.50 -8.27 16.11
CA GLU A 165 -5.26 -8.13 17.37
C GLU A 165 -4.36 -7.74 18.54
N LYS A 166 -3.17 -8.36 18.64
CA LYS A 166 -2.21 -8.08 19.70
C LYS A 166 -1.64 -6.66 19.58
N GLU A 167 -1.25 -6.24 18.38
CA GLU A 167 -0.73 -4.90 18.15
C GLU A 167 -1.80 -3.82 18.40
N ALA A 168 -3.04 -4.03 17.95
CA ALA A 168 -4.15 -3.12 18.20
C ALA A 168 -4.47 -3.01 19.71
N LYS A 169 -4.53 -4.14 20.44
CA LYS A 169 -4.74 -4.13 21.90
C LYS A 169 -3.66 -3.35 22.64
N LYS A 170 -2.38 -3.54 22.28
CA LYS A 170 -1.27 -2.78 22.87
C LYS A 170 -1.42 -1.29 22.60
N TYR A 171 -1.74 -0.91 21.36
CA TYR A 171 -1.92 0.48 20.96
C TYR A 171 -3.08 1.14 21.72
N THR A 172 -4.24 0.47 21.81
CA THR A 172 -5.41 0.97 22.56
C THR A 172 -5.10 1.15 24.04
N ALA A 173 -4.41 0.20 24.68
CA ALA A 173 -4.05 0.31 26.09
C ALA A 173 -3.13 1.52 26.38
N SER A 174 -2.20 1.83 25.48
CA SER A 174 -1.26 2.95 25.67
C SER A 174 -1.82 4.32 25.28
N HIS A 175 -2.85 4.40 24.44
CA HIS A 175 -3.33 5.67 23.86
C HIS A 175 -4.77 6.02 24.18
N LEU A 176 -5.60 5.06 24.57
CA LEU A 176 -7.03 5.24 24.80
C LEU A 176 -7.46 4.94 26.24
N GLY A 177 -6.51 4.62 27.13
CA GLY A 177 -6.77 4.51 28.58
C GLY A 177 -7.80 3.43 28.95
N LEU A 178 -7.80 2.30 28.24
CA LEU A 178 -8.55 1.08 28.59
C LEU A 178 -7.59 0.01 29.13
#